data_AF-A0A1S9BXV8-F1
#
_entry.id   AF-A0A1S9BXV8-F1
#
_cell.length_a   1.000
_cell.length_b   1.000
_cell.length_c   1.000
_cell.angle_alpha   90.00
_cell.angle_beta   90.00
_cell.angle_gamma   90.00
#
_symmetry.space_group_name_H-M   'P 1'
#
loop_
_entity.id
_entity.type
_entity.pdbx_description
1 polymer ?
#
loop_
_entity_poly.entity_id
_entity_poly.type
_entity_poly.pdbx_seq_one_letter_code
_entity_poly.pdbx_strand_id
1 'polypeptide(L)'
;MKDKYYEQAVTCVKDTVLPAQIKLYKSCGGDFDIIYGEAMNGNGYFGKVIEAGHTYELGYEKCTCPKVQSGQVTDPDQCNCSRQSILYVLNCLEPNSTFEVEILETILRGAEHCRFQITKN
;
A
#
# COMPACT_ATOMS: atom_id res chain seq x y z
N MET A 1 -14.43 -12.49 10.08
CA MET A 1 -13.28 -13.41 9.88
C MET A 1 -12.15 -12.55 9.35
N LYS A 2 -10.92 -12.66 9.89
CA LYS A 2 -9.78 -11.91 9.34
C LYS A 2 -9.43 -12.47 7.95
N ASP A 3 -8.99 -11.59 7.05
CA ASP A 3 -8.50 -11.99 5.72
C ASP A 3 -7.37 -13.01 5.84
N LYS A 4 -7.33 -14.01 4.96
CA LYS A 4 -6.32 -15.07 4.98
C LYS A 4 -4.88 -14.54 4.89
N TYR A 5 -4.68 -13.34 4.31
CA TYR A 5 -3.36 -12.72 4.18
C TYR A 5 -3.01 -11.73 5.29
N TYR A 6 -3.91 -11.45 6.23
CA TYR A 6 -3.72 -10.40 7.24
C TYR A 6 -2.44 -10.59 8.06
N GLU A 7 -2.23 -11.77 8.67
CA GLU A 7 -1.07 -12.01 9.53
C GLU A 7 0.27 -11.96 8.76
N GLN A 8 0.26 -12.43 7.50
CA GLN A 8 1.41 -12.31 6.60
C GLN A 8 1.71 -10.84 6.30
N ALA A 9 0.68 -10.07 5.97
CA ALA A 9 0.79 -8.66 5.61
C ALA A 9 1.36 -7.83 6.76
N VAL A 10 0.87 -8.04 7.99
CA VAL A 10 1.37 -7.37 9.20
C VAL A 10 2.83 -7.71 9.44
N THR A 11 3.18 -9.01 9.39
CA THR A 11 4.56 -9.47 9.60
C THR A 11 5.52 -8.87 8.57
N CYS A 12 5.05 -8.68 7.33
CA CYS A 12 5.86 -8.12 6.25
C CYS A 12 6.23 -6.64 6.47
N VAL A 13 5.37 -5.85 7.12
CA VAL A 13 5.49 -4.38 7.12
C VAL A 13 5.74 -3.76 8.49
N LYS A 14 5.34 -4.42 9.58
CA LYS A 14 5.32 -3.81 10.92
C LYS A 14 6.68 -3.28 11.39
N ASP A 15 7.77 -3.95 11.02
CA ASP A 15 9.13 -3.62 11.47
C ASP A 15 9.96 -2.91 10.38
N THR A 16 9.43 -2.75 9.16
CA THR A 16 10.17 -2.24 7.99
C THR A 16 9.47 -1.04 7.36
N VAL A 17 8.34 -1.26 6.69
CA VAL A 17 7.58 -0.24 5.96
C VAL A 17 6.86 0.68 6.92
N LEU A 18 6.23 0.17 7.98
CA LEU A 18 5.45 0.98 8.93
C LEU A 18 6.30 2.08 9.60
N PRO A 19 7.52 1.83 10.13
CA PRO A 19 8.36 2.89 10.68
C PRO A 19 8.73 3.98 9.67
N ALA A 20 8.97 3.62 8.40
CA ALA A 20 9.25 4.57 7.34
C ALA A 20 8.02 5.43 7.02
N GLN A 21 6.85 4.80 6.93
CA GLN A 21 5.58 5.48 6.68
C GLN A 21 5.18 6.40 7.84
N ILE A 22 5.42 6.01 9.10
CA ILE A 22 5.21 6.89 10.28
C ILE A 22 6.09 8.14 10.18
N LYS A 23 7.36 8.00 9.77
CA LYS A 23 8.26 9.15 9.59
C LYS A 23 7.77 10.08 8.48
N LEU A 24 7.40 9.50 7.34
CA LEU A 24 6.86 10.25 6.20
C LEU A 24 5.57 10.99 6.57
N TYR A 25 4.62 10.29 7.19
CA TYR A 25 3.36 10.86 7.66
C TYR A 25 3.59 12.05 8.59
N LYS A 26 4.48 11.91 9.57
CA LYS A 26 4.85 13.01 10.48
C LYS A 26 5.53 14.17 9.77
N SER A 27 6.44 13.91 8.82
CA SER A 27 7.10 15.00 8.06
C SER A 27 6.14 15.77 7.17
N CYS A 28 5.05 15.13 6.73
CA CYS A 28 3.99 15.76 5.95
C CYS A 28 2.87 16.35 6.82
N GLY A 29 3.05 16.43 8.15
CA GLY A 29 2.03 16.98 9.05
C GLY A 29 0.75 16.13 9.15
N GLY A 30 0.80 14.87 8.72
CA GLY A 30 -0.35 13.98 8.62
C GLY A 30 -1.22 14.19 7.38
N ASP A 31 -0.74 14.94 6.39
CA ASP A 31 -1.49 15.26 5.18
C ASP A 31 -1.28 14.20 4.08
N PHE A 32 -2.33 13.43 3.79
CA PHE A 32 -2.29 12.41 2.73
C PHE A 32 -2.23 13.01 1.31
N ASP A 33 -2.73 14.23 1.09
CA ASP A 33 -2.60 14.89 -0.23
C ASP A 33 -1.12 15.18 -0.53
N ILE A 34 -0.34 15.58 0.48
CA ILE A 34 1.11 15.78 0.34
C ILE A 34 1.83 14.45 0.14
N ILE A 35 1.46 13.42 0.92
CA ILE A 35 2.09 12.09 0.87
C ILE A 35 1.92 11.48 -0.52
N TYR A 36 0.67 11.36 -1.00
CA TYR A 36 0.36 10.72 -2.28
C TYR A 36 0.57 11.65 -3.49
N GLY A 37 0.57 12.97 -3.31
CA GLY A 37 0.82 13.91 -4.40
C GLY A 37 2.29 14.01 -4.80
N GLU A 38 3.20 13.99 -3.81
CA GLU A 38 4.61 14.26 -4.06
C GLU A 38 5.55 13.43 -3.17
N ALA A 39 5.34 13.44 -1.85
CA ALA A 39 6.40 13.07 -0.90
C ALA A 39 6.75 11.57 -0.90
N MET A 40 5.84 10.70 -1.31
CA MET A 40 6.10 9.27 -1.40
C MET A 40 6.75 8.83 -2.72
N ASN A 41 6.78 9.70 -3.73
CA ASN A 41 7.26 9.35 -5.07
C ASN A 41 8.76 9.07 -5.05
N GLY A 42 9.16 7.96 -5.66
CA GLY A 42 10.57 7.57 -5.77
C GLY A 42 10.82 6.11 -5.40
N ASN A 43 12.03 5.63 -5.71
CA ASN A 43 12.44 4.23 -5.48
C ASN A 43 11.45 3.18 -6.04
N GLY A 44 10.83 3.50 -7.18
CA GLY A 44 9.85 2.63 -7.83
C GLY A 44 8.45 2.65 -7.21
N TYR A 45 8.16 3.57 -6.29
CA TYR A 45 6.82 3.86 -5.79
C TYR A 45 6.31 5.19 -6.36
N PHE A 46 5.00 5.27 -6.55
CA PHE A 46 4.33 6.49 -6.92
C PHE A 46 2.98 6.61 -6.22
N GLY A 47 2.55 7.84 -5.99
CA GLY A 47 1.23 8.19 -5.51
C GLY A 47 0.50 9.08 -6.51
N LYS A 48 -0.81 9.15 -6.37
CA LYS A 48 -1.65 10.14 -7.06
C LYS A 48 -2.80 10.54 -6.16
N VAL A 49 -3.08 11.84 -6.09
CA VAL A 49 -4.33 12.34 -5.51
C VAL A 49 -5.41 12.24 -6.58
N ILE A 50 -6.46 11.47 -6.32
CA ILE A 50 -7.64 11.35 -7.20
C ILE A 50 -8.70 12.37 -6.75
N GLU A 51 -8.94 12.45 -5.44
CA GLU A 51 -9.80 13.43 -4.79
C GLU A 51 -9.17 13.85 -3.47
N ALA A 52 -8.85 15.14 -3.36
CA ALA A 52 -8.15 15.69 -2.20
C ALA A 52 -8.90 15.39 -0.89
N GLY A 53 -8.18 14.88 0.10
CA GLY A 53 -8.73 14.48 1.39
C GLY A 53 -9.50 13.16 1.41
N HIS A 54 -9.77 12.54 0.25
CA HIS A 54 -10.69 11.39 0.16
C HIS A 54 -10.09 10.17 -0.56
N THR A 55 -9.62 10.33 -1.80
CA THR A 55 -9.24 9.19 -2.65
C THR A 55 -7.84 9.37 -3.23
N TYR A 56 -7.04 8.31 -3.13
CA TYR A 56 -5.65 8.27 -3.55
C TYR A 56 -5.36 7.00 -4.35
N GLU A 57 -4.33 7.06 -5.19
CA GLU A 57 -3.74 5.89 -5.81
C GLU A 57 -2.34 5.68 -5.23
N LEU A 58 -2.02 4.43 -4.91
CA LEU A 58 -0.67 3.97 -4.59
C LEU A 58 -0.25 2.95 -5.64
N GLY A 59 0.90 3.18 -6.27
CA GLY A 59 1.48 2.21 -7.18
C GLY A 59 2.95 1.93 -6.92
N TYR A 60 3.39 0.79 -7.45
CA TYR A 60 4.80 0.44 -7.50
C TYR A 60 5.15 -0.31 -8.77
N GLU A 61 6.30 0.05 -9.35
CA GLU A 61 6.78 -0.41 -10.66
C GLU A 61 7.19 -1.88 -10.66
N LYS A 62 7.58 -2.43 -9.50
CA LYS A 62 8.05 -3.80 -9.35
C LYS A 62 7.50 -4.43 -8.08
N CYS A 63 7.13 -5.70 -8.15
CA CYS A 63 6.77 -6.44 -6.94
C CYS A 63 8.00 -6.58 -6.03
N THR A 64 7.86 -6.15 -4.78
CA THR A 64 8.92 -6.23 -3.75
C THR A 64 8.80 -7.47 -2.86
N CYS A 65 7.80 -8.34 -3.09
CA CYS A 65 7.60 -9.54 -2.30
C CYS A 65 8.69 -10.59 -2.63
N PRO A 66 9.54 -11.00 -1.67
CA PRO A 66 10.64 -11.93 -1.96
C PRO A 66 10.14 -13.29 -2.50
N LYS A 67 8.97 -13.75 -2.04
CA LYS A 67 8.37 -15.02 -2.50
C LYS A 67 7.91 -14.96 -3.95
N VAL A 68 7.48 -13.79 -4.41
CA VAL A 68 7.10 -13.58 -5.81
C VAL A 68 8.36 -13.43 -6.67
N GLN A 69 9.33 -12.65 -6.20
CA GLN A 69 10.61 -12.46 -6.89
C GLN A 69 11.40 -13.78 -7.06
N SER A 70 11.31 -14.69 -6.08
CA SER A 70 11.94 -16.02 -6.16
C SER A 70 11.15 -17.05 -6.97
N GLY A 71 9.94 -16.71 -7.44
CA GLY A 71 9.03 -17.65 -8.11
C GLY A 71 8.36 -18.68 -7.19
N GLN A 72 8.54 -18.58 -5.87
CA GLN A 72 7.86 -19.45 -4.89
C GLN A 72 6.34 -19.26 -4.89
N VAL A 73 5.87 -18.04 -5.20
CA VAL A 73 4.45 -17.73 -5.35
C VAL A 73 4.21 -17.04 -6.69
N THR A 74 3.34 -17.65 -7.50
CA THR A 74 2.93 -17.13 -8.80
C THR A 74 1.43 -16.83 -8.87
N ASP A 75 0.65 -17.27 -7.87
CA ASP A 75 -0.79 -17.03 -7.81
C ASP A 75 -1.08 -15.53 -7.60
N PRO A 76 -1.82 -14.87 -8.53
CA PRO A 76 -2.16 -13.45 -8.43
C PRO A 76 -2.99 -13.08 -7.19
N ASP A 77 -3.66 -14.04 -6.54
CA ASP A 77 -4.37 -13.80 -5.28
C ASP A 77 -3.41 -13.34 -4.16
N GLN A 78 -2.12 -13.64 -4.27
CA GLN A 78 -1.08 -13.18 -3.34
C GLN A 78 -1.02 -11.66 -3.20
N CYS A 79 -1.47 -10.89 -4.21
CA CYS A 79 -1.50 -9.42 -4.14
C CYS A 79 -2.46 -8.88 -3.07
N ASN A 80 -3.40 -9.69 -2.58
CA ASN A 80 -4.20 -9.33 -1.40
C ASN A 80 -3.34 -9.13 -0.14
N CYS A 81 -2.16 -9.76 -0.06
CA CYS A 81 -1.20 -9.45 0.99
C CYS A 81 -0.75 -7.97 0.92
N SER A 82 -0.49 -7.43 -0.28
CA SER A 82 -0.14 -6.01 -0.43
C SER A 82 -1.30 -5.12 -0.02
N ARG A 83 -2.53 -5.45 -0.45
CA ARG A 83 -3.75 -4.74 -0.05
C ARG A 83 -3.89 -4.67 1.48
N GLN A 84 -3.74 -5.81 2.16
CA GLN A 84 -3.81 -5.89 3.62
C GLN A 84 -2.64 -5.14 4.29
N SER A 85 -1.45 -5.14 3.69
CA SER A 85 -0.31 -4.38 4.19
C SER A 85 -0.56 -2.87 4.14
N ILE A 86 -1.13 -2.37 3.05
CA ILE A 86 -1.52 -0.97 2.89
C ILE A 86 -2.57 -0.60 3.95
N LEU A 87 -3.65 -1.38 4.06
CA LEU A 87 -4.69 -1.18 5.07
C LEU A 87 -4.12 -1.14 6.49
N TYR A 88 -3.25 -2.09 6.84
CA TYR A 88 -2.66 -2.13 8.17
C TYR A 88 -1.84 -0.87 8.47
N VAL A 89 -1.00 -0.44 7.52
CA VAL A 89 -0.21 0.78 7.69
C VAL A 89 -1.12 2.00 7.88
N LEU A 90 -2.12 2.19 7.01
CA LEU A 90 -3.05 3.32 7.11
C LEU A 90 -3.77 3.37 8.46
N ASN A 91 -4.29 2.24 8.93
CA ASN A 91 -4.94 2.14 10.24
C ASN A 91 -3.99 2.39 11.42
N CYS A 92 -2.69 2.17 11.25
CA CYS A 92 -1.70 2.57 12.25
C CYS A 92 -1.38 4.08 12.20
N LEU A 93 -1.40 4.69 11.02
CA LEU A 93 -1.13 6.13 10.85
C LEU A 93 -2.29 6.99 11.34
N GLU A 94 -3.53 6.60 11.02
CA GLU A 94 -4.73 7.33 11.41
C GLU A 94 -5.80 6.37 11.98
N PRO A 95 -5.66 5.94 13.25
CA PRO A 95 -6.51 4.89 13.86
C PRO A 95 -8.00 5.23 13.99
N ASN A 96 -8.35 6.52 13.87
CA ASN A 96 -9.72 7.01 13.99
C ASN A 96 -10.41 7.17 12.63
N SER A 97 -9.72 6.87 11.53
CA SER A 97 -10.27 6.92 10.18
C SER A 97 -10.53 5.52 9.65
N THR A 98 -11.50 5.43 8.72
CA THR A 98 -11.80 4.17 8.04
C THR A 98 -11.22 4.22 6.64
N PHE A 99 -10.52 3.16 6.25
CA PHE A 99 -9.92 3.05 4.93
C PHE A 99 -10.44 1.82 4.18
N GLU A 100 -10.66 2.01 2.89
CA GLU A 100 -10.84 0.95 1.92
C GLU A 100 -9.67 0.95 0.95
N VAL A 101 -9.24 -0.24 0.55
CA VAL A 101 -8.20 -0.41 -0.46
C VAL A 101 -8.71 -1.38 -1.52
N GLU A 102 -8.70 -0.94 -2.76
CA GLU A 102 -9.05 -1.75 -3.93
C GLU A 102 -7.79 -2.04 -4.75
N ILE A 103 -7.70 -3.25 -5.30
CA ILE A 103 -6.63 -3.62 -6.23
C ILE A 103 -7.10 -3.26 -7.64
N LEU A 104 -6.46 -2.29 -8.28
CA LEU A 104 -6.81 -1.90 -9.65
C LEU A 104 -6.12 -2.81 -10.67
N GLU A 105 -4.82 -3.00 -10.52
CA GLU A 105 -4.01 -3.87 -11.38
C GLU A 105 -2.75 -4.35 -10.67
N THR A 106 -2.19 -5.48 -11.11
CA THR A 106 -0.97 -6.03 -10.52
C THR A 106 -0.10 -6.74 -11.55
N ILE A 107 1.20 -6.74 -11.30
CA ILE A 107 2.18 -7.44 -12.13
C ILE A 107 1.90 -8.94 -12.21
N LEU A 108 1.45 -9.57 -11.11
CA LEU A 108 1.05 -10.98 -11.13
C LEU A 108 -0.17 -11.24 -12.03
N ARG A 109 -1.02 -10.23 -12.27
CA ARG A 109 -2.13 -10.30 -13.24
C ARG A 109 -1.72 -9.87 -14.65
N GLY A 110 -0.43 -9.63 -14.89
CA GLY A 110 0.12 -9.27 -16.20
C GLY A 110 0.18 -7.77 -16.50
N ALA A 111 -0.09 -6.90 -15.53
CA ALA A 111 0.08 -5.46 -15.69
C ALA A 111 1.56 -5.06 -15.65
N GLU A 112 1.90 -3.88 -16.20
CA GLU A 112 3.28 -3.35 -16.16
C GLU A 112 3.70 -2.93 -14.74
N HIS A 113 2.75 -2.50 -13.92
CA HIS A 113 2.96 -2.05 -12.55
C HIS A 113 1.77 -2.47 -11.67
N CYS A 114 1.92 -2.36 -10.36
CA CYS A 114 0.80 -2.55 -9.44
C CYS A 114 0.17 -1.21 -9.09
N ARG A 115 -1.16 -1.17 -9.00
CA ARG A 115 -1.92 0.00 -8.53
C ARG A 115 -3.03 -0.40 -7.56
N PHE A 116 -3.18 0.42 -6.54
CA PHE A 116 -4.18 0.27 -5.49
C PHE A 116 -4.89 1.60 -5.31
N GLN A 117 -6.21 1.60 -5.30
CA GLN A 117 -6.99 2.76 -4.90
C GLN A 117 -7.21 2.71 -3.40
N ILE A 118 -7.04 3.84 -2.74
CA ILE A 118 -7.23 4.03 -1.31
C ILE A 118 -8.33 5.05 -1.13
N THR A 119 -9.40 4.68 -0.45
CA THR A 119 -10.51 5.58 -0.11
C THR A 119 -10.57 5.75 1.40
N LYS A 120 -10.58 7.01 1.86
CA LYS A 120 -10.74 7.39 3.27
C LYS A 120 -12.20 7.80 3.51
N ASN A 121 -12.92 7.00 4.32
CA ASN A 121 -14.33 7.21 4.65
C ASN A 121 -14.52 8.07 5.91
#